data_AF-A0A388JTF3-F1
#
_entry.id   AF-A0A388JTF3-F1
#
_cell.length_a   1.000
_cell.length_b   1.000
_cell.length_c   1.000
_cell.angle_alpha   90.00
_cell.angle_beta   90.00
_cell.angle_gamma   90.00
#
_symmetry.space_group_name_H-M   'P 1'
#
loop_
_entity.id
_entity.type
_entity.pdbx_description
1 polymer ?
#
loop_
_entity_poly.entity_id
_entity_poly.type
_entity_poly.pdbx_seq_one_letter_code
_entity_poly.pdbx_strand_id
1 'polypeptide(L)'
;MSVRNIVKRHVVETTSTVHEKVRELVQDHFNDGEHAGFTTDMWTDGVKKKLFMSVTMHYIDRNFKLHVRNLHVKVFQEESHIGSVVLKAFEDALHEFGCKESDRCVVCTDSRSNMAATEGIRKIYKWIVGADHKIATVLTTVFNKTSTTTDGVRSSPFYRYHEFAPHLFEMIDNSKELIRYFKQANLQNSLSKTLKQENVTRWNSLLISLNSILDSYDEVTTVLSRFANINRQANKQFLVIRIDKTSLADLVRFLRRFQTVTLKLEQYLEPTIHLVSFEQSALSEYCKPRNEPYNDEDAEGNKFTIPSDNDDIAAIKMLIKDVLREK
;
A
#
# COMPACT_ATOMS: atom_id res chain seq x y z
N MET A 1 12.62 -0.47 -44.46
CA MET A 1 12.93 -0.53 -43.02
C MET A 1 11.62 -0.29 -42.25
N SER A 2 11.15 -1.22 -41.42
CA SER A 2 9.83 -1.10 -40.75
C SER A 2 9.80 0.08 -39.76
N VAL A 3 8.68 0.82 -39.68
CA VAL A 3 8.43 1.91 -38.72
C VAL A 3 8.77 1.49 -37.28
N ARG A 4 8.52 0.22 -36.92
CA ARG A 4 8.85 -0.35 -35.61
C ARG A 4 10.35 -0.30 -35.29
N ASN A 5 11.22 -0.48 -36.29
CA ASN A 5 12.67 -0.43 -36.10
C ASN A 5 13.20 1.01 -35.98
N ILE A 6 12.51 1.97 -36.60
CA ILE A 6 12.84 3.40 -36.49
C ILE A 6 12.49 3.91 -35.09
N VAL A 7 11.27 3.62 -34.62
CA VAL A 7 10.84 3.98 -33.25
C VAL A 7 11.74 3.35 -32.20
N LYS A 8 12.09 2.06 -32.34
CA LYS A 8 12.99 1.39 -31.40
C LYS A 8 14.37 2.09 -31.33
N ARG A 9 14.99 2.40 -32.47
CA ARG A 9 16.29 3.08 -32.47
C ARG A 9 16.20 4.46 -31.85
N HIS A 10 15.20 5.24 -32.24
CA HIS A 10 15.02 6.59 -31.71
C HIS A 10 14.81 6.58 -30.18
N VAL A 11 14.02 5.63 -29.66
CA VAL A 11 13.86 5.44 -28.21
C VAL A 11 15.19 5.07 -27.54
N VAL A 12 15.97 4.14 -28.13
CA VAL A 12 17.28 3.75 -27.59
C VAL A 12 18.25 4.93 -27.58
N GLU A 13 18.39 5.65 -28.68
CA GLU A 13 19.28 6.83 -28.80
C GLU A 13 18.88 7.94 -27.81
N THR A 14 17.58 8.23 -27.72
CA THR A 14 17.05 9.22 -26.77
C THR A 14 17.29 8.77 -25.33
N THR A 15 17.07 7.49 -25.03
CA THR A 15 17.29 6.93 -23.69
C THR A 15 18.76 7.03 -23.30
N SER A 16 19.69 6.66 -24.19
CA SER A 16 21.13 6.80 -23.93
C SER A 16 21.53 8.25 -23.67
N THR A 17 21.00 9.19 -24.44
CA THR A 17 21.27 10.63 -24.26
C THR A 17 20.74 11.13 -22.92
N VAL A 18 19.50 10.78 -22.57
CA VAL A 18 18.90 11.15 -21.28
C VAL A 18 19.66 10.50 -20.12
N HIS A 19 20.08 9.25 -20.28
CA HIS A 19 20.83 8.50 -19.28
C HIS A 19 22.17 9.17 -18.98
N GLU A 20 22.92 9.57 -20.01
CA GLU A 20 24.20 10.28 -19.82
C GLU A 20 23.99 11.61 -19.11
N LYS A 21 22.97 12.38 -19.52
CA LYS A 21 22.63 13.64 -18.85
C LYS A 21 22.25 13.45 -17.39
N VAL A 22 21.52 12.39 -17.04
CA VAL A 22 21.21 12.09 -15.63
C VAL A 22 22.49 11.70 -14.89
N ARG A 23 23.39 10.91 -15.49
CA ARG A 23 24.68 10.56 -14.90
C ARG A 23 25.50 11.82 -14.59
N GLU A 24 25.67 12.72 -15.55
CA GLU A 24 26.39 13.99 -15.35
C GLU A 24 25.80 14.78 -14.18
N LEU A 25 24.48 14.97 -14.14
CA LEU A 25 23.82 15.70 -13.05
C LEU A 25 24.02 15.05 -11.68
N VAL A 26 24.00 13.71 -11.61
CA VAL A 26 24.24 12.97 -10.36
C VAL A 26 25.70 13.12 -9.93
N GLN A 27 26.64 13.02 -10.87
CA GLN A 27 28.07 13.18 -10.57
C GLN A 27 28.37 14.59 -10.08
N ASP A 28 27.85 15.63 -10.75
CA ASP A 28 28.01 17.03 -10.35
C ASP A 28 27.46 17.26 -8.93
N HIS A 29 26.28 16.70 -8.61
CA HIS A 29 25.68 16.80 -7.28
C HIS A 29 26.62 16.28 -6.17
N PHE A 30 27.23 15.11 -6.37
CA PHE A 30 28.16 14.53 -5.39
C PHE A 30 29.53 15.23 -5.38
N ASN A 31 30.04 15.65 -6.54
CA ASN A 31 31.27 16.45 -6.65
C ASN A 31 31.16 17.76 -5.85
N ASP A 32 29.97 18.34 -5.79
CA ASP A 32 29.67 19.56 -5.03
C ASP A 32 29.61 19.36 -3.51
N GLY A 33 29.70 18.14 -3.01
CA GLY A 33 29.65 17.88 -1.57
C GLY A 33 28.26 17.56 -1.02
N GLU A 34 27.24 17.45 -1.89
CA GLU A 34 25.84 17.49 -1.48
C GLU A 34 25.30 16.11 -1.03
N HIS A 35 24.20 16.13 -0.28
CA HIS A 35 23.54 14.93 0.23
C HIS A 35 22.38 14.50 -0.66
N ALA A 36 22.03 13.20 -0.62
CA ALA A 36 20.88 12.69 -1.36
C ALA A 36 20.10 11.63 -0.57
N GLY A 37 18.78 11.67 -0.73
CA GLY A 37 17.88 10.60 -0.33
C GLY A 37 17.70 9.60 -1.47
N PHE A 38 17.48 8.34 -1.15
CA PHE A 38 17.17 7.30 -2.11
C PHE A 38 15.94 6.54 -1.66
N THR A 39 15.03 6.24 -2.58
CA THR A 39 13.99 5.24 -2.35
C THR A 39 14.28 4.02 -3.20
N THR A 40 14.06 2.84 -2.62
CA THR A 40 14.06 1.60 -3.39
C THR A 40 12.81 0.78 -3.09
N ASP A 41 12.19 0.32 -4.17
CA ASP A 41 10.99 -0.51 -4.14
C ASP A 41 11.24 -1.81 -4.91
N MET A 42 10.69 -2.90 -4.41
CA MET A 42 10.79 -4.23 -4.99
C MET A 42 9.40 -4.85 -5.13
N TRP A 43 9.05 -5.28 -6.34
CA TRP A 43 7.75 -5.89 -6.59
C TRP A 43 7.84 -7.05 -7.57
N THR A 44 6.96 -8.03 -7.37
CA THR A 44 6.79 -9.15 -8.29
C THR A 44 5.65 -8.86 -9.27
N ASP A 45 5.95 -8.88 -10.57
CA ASP A 45 4.93 -8.95 -11.62
C ASP A 45 4.24 -10.32 -11.56
N GLY A 46 2.99 -10.35 -11.11
CA GLY A 46 2.21 -11.57 -10.95
C GLY A 46 1.87 -12.29 -12.26
N VAL A 47 1.94 -11.60 -13.41
CA VAL A 47 1.65 -12.15 -14.74
C VAL A 47 2.91 -12.74 -15.35
N LYS A 48 3.99 -11.96 -15.38
CA LYS A 48 5.27 -12.38 -15.99
C LYS A 48 6.14 -13.20 -15.04
N LYS A 49 5.77 -13.27 -13.76
CA LYS A 49 6.54 -13.90 -12.67
C LYS A 49 7.98 -13.37 -12.60
N LYS A 50 8.15 -12.06 -12.83
CA LYS A 50 9.44 -11.37 -12.75
C LYS A 50 9.47 -10.46 -11.55
N LEU A 51 10.58 -10.48 -10.82
CA LEU A 51 10.85 -9.51 -9.77
C LEU A 51 11.53 -8.29 -10.38
N PHE A 52 11.17 -7.12 -9.91
CA PHE A 52 11.78 -5.86 -10.28
C PHE A 52 12.31 -5.16 -9.03
N MET A 53 13.36 -4.40 -9.23
CA MET A 53 13.88 -3.45 -8.24
C MET A 53 13.99 -2.09 -8.91
N SER A 54 13.53 -1.07 -8.20
CA SER A 54 13.71 0.32 -8.60
C SER A 54 14.62 1.05 -7.62
N VAL A 55 15.34 2.05 -8.14
CA VAL A 55 16.15 2.98 -7.34
C VAL A 55 15.86 4.39 -7.84
N THR A 56 15.42 5.26 -6.93
CA THR A 56 15.12 6.65 -7.23
C THR A 56 15.89 7.54 -6.28
N MET A 57 16.65 8.49 -6.82
CA MET A 57 17.38 9.50 -6.08
C MET A 57 16.51 10.76 -5.90
N HIS A 58 16.61 11.36 -4.73
CA HIS A 58 15.92 12.57 -4.30
C HIS A 58 16.92 13.54 -3.72
N TYR A 59 16.95 14.78 -4.20
CA TYR A 59 17.84 15.81 -3.65
C TYR A 59 17.24 17.20 -3.81
N ILE A 60 17.64 18.14 -2.97
CA ILE A 60 17.24 19.54 -3.07
C ILE A 60 18.43 20.33 -3.58
N ASP A 61 18.24 21.11 -4.65
CA ASP A 61 19.31 21.96 -5.19
C ASP A 61 19.45 23.27 -4.40
N ARG A 62 20.44 24.08 -4.78
CA ARG A 62 20.69 25.40 -4.16
C ARG A 62 19.56 26.42 -4.37
N ASN A 63 18.59 26.13 -5.25
CA ASN A 63 17.39 26.93 -5.46
C ASN A 63 16.18 26.41 -4.66
N PHE A 64 16.40 25.51 -3.69
CA PHE A 64 15.35 24.84 -2.92
C PHE A 64 14.36 24.05 -3.78
N LYS A 65 14.78 23.60 -4.96
CA LYS A 65 13.97 22.75 -5.82
C LYS A 65 14.22 21.28 -5.48
N LEU A 66 13.15 20.52 -5.25
CA LEU A 66 13.24 19.07 -5.14
C LEU A 66 13.42 18.43 -6.52
N HIS A 67 14.47 17.64 -6.65
CA HIS A 67 14.78 16.83 -7.81
C HIS A 67 14.54 15.37 -7.51
N VAL A 68 13.80 14.72 -8.41
CA VAL A 68 13.54 13.28 -8.38
C VAL A 68 14.13 12.68 -9.64
N ARG A 69 14.96 11.65 -9.50
CA ARG A 69 15.64 10.98 -10.60
C ARG A 69 15.48 9.48 -10.44
N ASN A 70 14.69 8.85 -11.32
CA ASN A 70 14.69 7.41 -11.38
C ASN A 70 16.00 6.95 -12.03
N LEU A 71 16.86 6.32 -11.24
CA LEU A 71 18.14 5.78 -11.69
C LEU A 71 17.94 4.37 -12.25
N HIS A 72 17.02 3.61 -11.63
CA HIS A 72 16.79 2.24 -12.03
C HIS A 72 15.36 1.76 -11.97
N VAL A 73 15.05 0.90 -12.94
CA VAL A 73 14.00 -0.12 -12.92
C VAL A 73 14.55 -1.32 -13.69
N LYS A 74 15.16 -2.28 -13.00
CA LYS A 74 15.69 -3.51 -13.62
C LYS A 74 14.98 -4.75 -13.09
N VAL A 75 14.98 -5.80 -13.91
CA VAL A 75 14.60 -7.15 -13.46
C VAL A 75 15.64 -7.60 -12.43
N PHE A 76 15.19 -7.96 -11.25
CA PHE A 76 16.01 -8.55 -10.21
C PHE A 76 16.11 -10.06 -10.49
N GLN A 77 17.25 -10.49 -11.00
CA GLN A 77 17.44 -11.85 -11.53
C GLN A 77 17.64 -12.91 -10.44
N GLU A 78 17.98 -12.48 -9.23
CA GLU A 78 18.37 -13.38 -8.14
C GLU A 78 17.15 -13.94 -7.42
N GLU A 79 17.06 -15.27 -7.33
CA GLU A 79 15.96 -15.98 -6.66
C GLU A 79 16.01 -15.83 -5.14
N SER A 80 17.21 -15.67 -4.56
CA SER A 80 17.38 -15.49 -3.11
C SER A 80 17.33 -14.00 -2.73
N HIS A 81 16.26 -13.60 -2.06
CA HIS A 81 16.05 -12.22 -1.59
C HIS A 81 16.80 -11.95 -0.28
N ILE A 82 18.08 -12.29 -0.22
CA ILE A 82 18.89 -12.07 0.97
C ILE A 82 19.39 -10.62 0.95
N GLY A 83 19.51 -9.99 2.13
CA GLY A 83 19.85 -8.58 2.25
C GLY A 83 21.12 -8.17 1.51
N SER A 84 22.14 -9.02 1.52
CA SER A 84 23.41 -8.79 0.81
C SER A 84 23.25 -8.69 -0.71
N VAL A 85 22.31 -9.43 -1.30
CA VAL A 85 22.02 -9.39 -2.73
C VAL A 85 21.29 -8.09 -3.10
N VAL A 86 20.34 -7.68 -2.26
CA VAL A 86 19.64 -6.39 -2.41
C VAL A 86 20.63 -5.22 -2.31
N LEU A 87 21.53 -5.26 -1.33
CA LEU A 87 22.59 -4.26 -1.18
C LEU A 87 23.46 -4.17 -2.43
N LYS A 88 23.94 -5.31 -2.95
CA LYS A 88 24.75 -5.31 -4.17
C LYS A 88 24.01 -4.70 -5.37
N ALA A 89 22.74 -5.08 -5.58
CA ALA A 89 21.94 -4.52 -6.67
C ALA A 89 21.71 -3.00 -6.51
N PHE A 90 21.57 -2.53 -5.27
CA PHE A 90 21.50 -1.09 -4.97
C PHE A 90 22.82 -0.39 -5.28
N GLU A 91 23.96 -0.92 -4.83
CA GLU A 91 25.28 -0.35 -5.10
C GLU A 91 25.63 -0.35 -6.59
N ASP A 92 25.34 -1.43 -7.31
CA ASP A 92 25.53 -1.50 -8.76
C ASP A 92 24.73 -0.41 -9.48
N ALA A 93 23.49 -0.14 -9.04
CA ALA A 93 22.68 0.94 -9.57
C ALA A 93 23.27 2.33 -9.28
N LEU A 94 23.82 2.57 -8.08
CA LEU A 94 24.46 3.83 -7.72
C LEU A 94 25.78 4.04 -8.48
N HIS A 95 26.61 3.01 -8.58
CA HIS A 95 27.89 3.03 -9.27
C HIS A 95 27.75 3.32 -10.77
N GLU A 96 26.68 2.84 -11.41
CA GLU A 96 26.37 3.12 -12.83
C GLU A 96 26.18 4.64 -13.09
N PHE A 97 25.81 5.40 -12.06
CA PHE A 97 25.66 6.86 -12.09
C PHE A 97 26.80 7.61 -11.38
N GLY A 98 27.86 6.92 -10.96
CA GLY A 98 29.03 7.53 -10.31
C GLY A 98 28.84 7.85 -8.83
N CYS A 99 27.75 7.43 -8.20
CA CYS A 99 27.51 7.63 -6.76
C CYS A 99 28.30 6.60 -5.94
N LYS A 100 29.31 7.05 -5.18
CA LYS A 100 30.18 6.18 -4.35
C LYS A 100 30.25 6.58 -2.88
N GLU A 101 29.67 7.71 -2.51
CA GLU A 101 29.81 8.34 -1.18
C GLU A 101 28.64 7.94 -0.28
N SER A 102 28.75 6.78 0.37
CA SER A 102 27.67 6.21 1.16
C SER A 102 27.29 7.03 2.40
N ASP A 103 28.21 7.82 2.96
CA ASP A 103 28.02 8.66 4.14
C ASP A 103 27.08 9.86 3.89
N ARG A 104 26.97 10.29 2.63
CA ARG A 104 26.08 11.35 2.14
C ARG A 104 24.71 10.85 1.67
N CYS A 105 24.50 9.54 1.71
CA CYS A 105 23.30 8.89 1.22
C CYS A 105 22.39 8.46 2.38
N VAL A 106 21.10 8.77 2.27
CA VAL A 106 20.05 8.23 3.15
C VAL A 106 19.11 7.38 2.31
N VAL A 107 18.88 6.13 2.71
CA VAL A 107 18.04 5.21 1.94
C VAL A 107 16.75 4.92 2.71
N CYS A 108 15.62 5.23 2.07
CA CYS A 108 14.28 4.93 2.53
C CYS A 108 13.76 3.69 1.81
N THR A 109 13.41 2.66 2.58
CA THR A 109 12.87 1.42 2.01
C THR A 109 11.65 0.95 2.77
N ASP A 110 11.04 -0.08 2.23
CA ASP A 110 10.07 -0.90 2.91
C ASP A 110 10.73 -1.65 4.11
N SER A 111 9.95 -2.24 5.04
CA SER A 111 10.46 -2.92 6.25
C SER A 111 10.48 -4.44 6.13
N ARG A 112 10.37 -4.98 4.91
CA ARG A 112 10.49 -6.42 4.67
C ARG A 112 11.87 -6.91 5.11
N SER A 113 11.92 -8.18 5.48
CA SER A 113 13.12 -8.80 6.07
C SER A 113 14.37 -8.67 5.21
N ASN A 114 14.22 -8.68 3.88
CA ASN A 114 15.31 -8.49 2.93
C ASN A 114 15.84 -7.05 2.90
N MET A 115 14.95 -6.05 2.95
CA MET A 115 15.33 -4.63 2.96
C MET A 115 15.90 -4.20 4.31
N ALA A 116 15.29 -4.69 5.39
CA ALA A 116 15.67 -4.44 6.77
C ALA A 116 16.71 -5.45 7.29
N ALA A 117 17.47 -6.13 6.44
CA ALA A 117 18.48 -7.10 6.84
C ALA A 117 19.75 -6.43 7.37
N THR A 118 20.41 -6.98 8.40
CA THR A 118 21.66 -6.42 9.00
C THR A 118 22.81 -6.34 8.01
N GLU A 119 22.86 -7.31 7.12
CA GLU A 119 23.84 -7.48 6.07
C GLU A 119 23.45 -6.79 4.75
N GLY A 120 22.28 -6.13 4.71
CA GLY A 120 21.76 -5.41 3.56
C GLY A 120 22.08 -3.91 3.56
N ILE A 121 21.19 -3.09 3.00
CA ILE A 121 21.39 -1.64 2.77
C ILE A 121 21.86 -0.91 4.04
N ARG A 122 21.24 -1.20 5.19
CA ARG A 122 21.57 -0.57 6.48
C ARG A 122 22.96 -0.89 7.03
N LYS A 123 23.68 -1.84 6.43
CA LYS A 123 25.08 -2.13 6.75
C LYS A 123 25.99 -0.97 6.38
N ILE A 124 25.68 -0.28 5.27
CA ILE A 124 26.56 0.70 4.63
C ILE A 124 25.93 2.10 4.65
N TYR A 125 24.62 2.18 4.49
CA TYR A 125 23.90 3.45 4.32
C TYR A 125 23.08 3.81 5.56
N LYS A 126 22.91 5.11 5.81
CA LYS A 126 21.88 5.59 6.73
C LYS A 126 20.52 5.12 6.19
N TRP A 127 19.74 4.48 7.04
CA TRP A 127 18.52 3.79 6.60
C TRP A 127 17.32 4.25 7.41
N ILE A 128 16.23 4.53 6.70
CA ILE A 128 14.92 4.85 7.28
C ILE A 128 13.84 3.96 6.65
N VAL A 129 12.76 3.74 7.39
CA VAL A 129 11.60 2.99 6.88
C VAL A 129 10.59 3.96 6.29
N GLY A 130 10.00 3.60 5.16
CA GLY A 130 8.84 4.29 4.58
C GLY A 130 7.67 4.33 5.55
N ALA A 131 7.18 5.54 5.85
CA ALA A 131 6.07 5.75 6.77
C ALA A 131 4.74 5.20 6.22
N ASP A 132 4.57 5.25 4.90
CA ASP A 132 3.51 4.57 4.14
C ASP A 132 3.45 3.08 4.44
N HIS A 133 4.61 2.39 4.41
CA HIS A 133 4.66 0.98 4.76
C HIS A 133 4.43 0.77 6.26
N LYS A 134 4.93 1.63 7.14
CA LYS A 134 4.63 1.51 8.58
C LYS A 134 3.12 1.55 8.85
N ILE A 135 2.40 2.47 8.21
CA ILE A 135 0.92 2.52 8.25
C ILE A 135 0.32 1.21 7.72
N ALA A 136 0.80 0.71 6.58
CA ALA A 136 0.37 -0.56 6.02
C ALA A 136 0.58 -1.75 7.00
N THR A 137 1.73 -1.80 7.67
CA THR A 137 2.08 -2.84 8.65
C THR A 137 1.16 -2.78 9.86
N VAL A 138 0.83 -1.58 10.34
CA VAL A 138 -0.14 -1.41 11.43
C VAL A 138 -1.49 -2.00 11.03
N LEU A 139 -2.03 -1.60 9.88
CA LEU A 139 -3.34 -2.07 9.41
C LEU A 139 -3.35 -3.58 9.17
N THR A 140 -2.33 -4.12 8.50
CA THR A 140 -2.22 -5.56 8.24
C THR A 140 -1.97 -6.38 9.50
N THR A 141 -1.33 -5.83 10.52
CA THR A 141 -1.20 -6.49 11.83
C THR A 141 -2.57 -6.71 12.47
N VAL A 142 -3.50 -5.76 12.30
CA VAL A 142 -4.84 -5.84 12.88
C VAL A 142 -5.80 -6.65 12.00
N PHE A 143 -5.82 -6.39 10.70
CA PHE A 143 -6.85 -6.90 9.79
C PHE A 143 -6.46 -8.13 8.97
N ASN A 144 -5.20 -8.57 8.96
CA ASN A 144 -4.86 -9.80 8.24
C ASN A 144 -5.00 -11.03 9.13
N LYS A 145 -5.43 -12.13 8.52
CA LYS A 145 -5.33 -13.44 9.15
C LYS A 145 -3.86 -13.84 9.28
N THR A 146 -3.52 -14.41 10.43
CA THR A 146 -2.22 -15.01 10.71
C THR A 146 -2.35 -16.52 10.89
N SER A 147 -1.22 -17.22 10.93
CA SER A 147 -1.14 -18.64 11.29
C SER A 147 -0.03 -18.82 12.33
N THR A 148 -0.19 -19.80 13.20
CA THR A 148 0.89 -20.25 14.10
C THR A 148 1.40 -21.60 13.63
N THR A 149 2.66 -21.91 13.95
CA THR A 149 3.23 -23.24 13.72
C THR A 149 3.64 -23.82 15.07
N THR A 150 3.05 -24.96 15.43
CA THR A 150 3.39 -25.71 16.64
C THR A 150 3.75 -27.13 16.21
N ASP A 151 4.92 -27.63 16.62
CA ASP A 151 5.42 -28.95 16.26
C ASP A 151 5.43 -29.23 14.73
N GLY A 152 5.74 -28.21 13.93
CA GLY A 152 5.75 -28.30 12.46
C GLY A 152 4.37 -28.27 11.81
N VAL A 153 3.28 -28.23 12.58
CA VAL A 153 1.91 -28.14 12.07
C VAL A 153 1.45 -26.68 12.05
N ARG A 154 1.03 -26.22 10.86
CA ARG A 154 0.52 -24.86 10.66
C ARG A 154 -0.98 -24.80 10.96
N SER A 155 -1.41 -23.84 11.78
CA SER A 155 -2.82 -23.61 12.09
C SER A 155 -3.60 -23.09 10.88
N SER A 156 -4.92 -23.29 10.90
CA SER A 156 -5.83 -22.56 10.01
C SER A 156 -5.64 -21.04 10.19
N PRO A 157 -5.77 -20.23 9.12
CA PRO A 157 -5.67 -18.77 9.23
C PRO A 157 -6.76 -18.18 10.13
N PHE A 158 -6.40 -17.32 11.07
CA PHE A 158 -7.32 -16.67 12.01
C PHE A 158 -6.99 -15.18 12.20
N TYR A 159 -7.98 -14.36 12.59
CA TYR A 159 -7.73 -12.97 12.97
C TYR A 159 -7.17 -12.92 14.39
N ARG A 160 -5.97 -12.33 14.55
CA ARG A 160 -5.30 -12.23 15.86
C ARG A 160 -6.16 -11.56 16.92
N TYR A 161 -6.97 -10.58 16.51
CA TYR A 161 -7.79 -9.76 17.40
C TYR A 161 -9.28 -10.02 17.27
N HIS A 162 -9.67 -11.22 16.80
CA HIS A 162 -11.07 -11.57 16.55
C HIS A 162 -11.99 -11.27 17.74
N GLU A 163 -11.53 -11.59 18.96
CA GLU A 163 -12.31 -11.45 20.20
C GLU A 163 -12.73 -10.02 20.53
N PHE A 164 -12.03 -9.02 20.01
CA PHE A 164 -12.29 -7.60 20.32
C PHE A 164 -13.39 -6.98 19.44
N ALA A 165 -13.63 -7.53 18.25
CA ALA A 165 -14.61 -7.01 17.29
C ALA A 165 -15.12 -8.13 16.37
N PRO A 166 -15.75 -9.20 16.90
CA PRO A 166 -16.06 -10.41 16.15
C PRO A 166 -16.99 -10.13 14.96
N HIS A 167 -18.01 -9.29 15.14
CA HIS A 167 -18.97 -8.98 14.07
C HIS A 167 -18.29 -8.24 12.90
N LEU A 168 -17.38 -7.32 13.18
CA LEU A 168 -16.58 -6.64 12.16
C LEU A 168 -15.66 -7.62 11.39
N PHE A 169 -14.96 -8.53 12.08
CA PHE A 169 -14.10 -9.51 11.41
C PHE A 169 -14.90 -10.52 10.58
N GLU A 170 -16.05 -10.97 11.07
CA GLU A 170 -16.99 -11.80 10.31
C GLU A 170 -17.52 -11.06 9.08
N MET A 171 -17.89 -9.78 9.21
CA MET A 171 -18.31 -8.93 8.09
C MET A 171 -17.21 -8.81 7.02
N ILE A 172 -15.94 -8.68 7.41
CA ILE A 172 -14.80 -8.68 6.47
C ILE A 172 -14.72 -10.01 5.71
N ASP A 173 -14.87 -11.15 6.39
CA ASP A 173 -14.86 -12.46 5.74
C ASP A 173 -16.06 -12.64 4.78
N ASN A 174 -17.27 -12.24 5.21
CA ASN A 174 -18.48 -12.27 4.39
C ASN A 174 -18.32 -11.39 3.14
N SER A 175 -17.68 -10.21 3.29
CA SER A 175 -17.34 -9.32 2.18
C SER A 175 -16.41 -9.98 1.16
N LYS A 176 -15.35 -10.67 1.63
CA LYS A 176 -14.43 -11.41 0.76
C LYS A 176 -15.13 -12.58 0.07
N GLU A 177 -16.03 -13.28 0.77
CA GLU A 177 -16.82 -14.37 0.20
C GLU A 177 -17.77 -13.90 -0.90
N LEU A 178 -18.48 -12.79 -0.68
CA LEU A 178 -19.35 -12.16 -1.66
C LEU A 178 -18.58 -11.84 -2.96
N ILE A 179 -17.43 -11.19 -2.84
CA ILE A 179 -16.60 -10.84 -4.02
C ILE A 179 -16.14 -12.09 -4.76
N ARG A 180 -15.69 -13.11 -4.02
CA ARG A 180 -15.27 -14.40 -4.60
C ARG A 180 -16.43 -15.02 -5.38
N TYR A 181 -17.63 -15.04 -4.81
CA TYR A 181 -18.82 -15.56 -5.48
C TYR A 181 -19.13 -14.78 -6.77
N PHE A 182 -19.16 -13.45 -6.73
CA PHE A 182 -19.42 -12.63 -7.93
C PHE A 182 -18.41 -12.88 -9.05
N LYS A 183 -17.14 -13.13 -8.72
CA LYS A 183 -16.13 -13.53 -9.70
C LYS A 183 -16.38 -14.93 -10.26
N GLN A 184 -16.57 -15.92 -9.38
CA GLN A 184 -16.75 -17.33 -9.79
C GLN A 184 -18.03 -17.55 -10.61
N ALA A 185 -19.09 -16.84 -10.28
CA ALA A 185 -20.37 -16.89 -10.99
C ALA A 185 -20.44 -15.93 -12.19
N ASN A 186 -19.33 -15.24 -12.54
CA ASN A 186 -19.26 -14.26 -13.62
C ASN A 186 -20.32 -13.14 -13.53
N LEU A 187 -20.73 -12.78 -12.31
CA LEU A 187 -21.75 -11.75 -12.05
C LEU A 187 -21.18 -10.33 -12.04
N GLN A 188 -19.85 -10.18 -12.14
CA GLN A 188 -19.18 -8.87 -12.22
C GLN A 188 -19.70 -8.00 -13.37
N ASN A 189 -20.09 -8.60 -14.49
CA ASN A 189 -20.65 -7.89 -15.66
C ASN A 189 -22.10 -7.43 -15.46
N SER A 190 -22.76 -7.87 -14.37
CA SER A 190 -24.10 -7.42 -13.99
C SER A 190 -24.07 -6.20 -13.08
N LEU A 191 -22.88 -5.66 -12.79
CA LEU A 191 -22.67 -4.47 -11.97
C LEU A 191 -22.13 -3.32 -12.82
N SER A 192 -22.55 -2.10 -12.50
CA SER A 192 -22.04 -0.85 -13.05
C SER A 192 -20.55 -0.64 -12.74
N LYS A 193 -20.12 -1.08 -11.56
CA LYS A 193 -18.73 -1.10 -11.10
C LYS A 193 -18.37 -2.49 -10.59
N THR A 194 -17.18 -2.96 -10.96
CA THR A 194 -16.70 -4.27 -10.55
C THR A 194 -16.29 -4.28 -9.08
N LEU A 195 -16.70 -5.33 -8.35
CA LEU A 195 -16.24 -5.57 -7.00
C LEU A 195 -14.74 -5.92 -7.02
N LYS A 196 -13.98 -5.26 -6.15
CA LYS A 196 -12.53 -5.36 -6.12
C LYS A 196 -12.10 -6.39 -5.09
N GLN A 197 -11.41 -7.43 -5.54
CA GLN A 197 -10.81 -8.39 -4.62
C GLN A 197 -9.57 -7.77 -3.98
N GLU A 198 -9.42 -7.99 -2.68
CA GLU A 198 -8.23 -7.67 -1.92
C GLU A 198 -6.97 -8.26 -2.59
N ASN A 199 -5.90 -7.48 -2.65
CA ASN A 199 -4.60 -7.91 -3.11
C ASN A 199 -3.63 -7.80 -1.94
N VAL A 200 -3.20 -8.94 -1.42
CA VAL A 200 -2.31 -9.05 -0.26
C VAL A 200 -1.00 -8.26 -0.40
N THR A 201 -0.56 -7.93 -1.61
CA THR A 201 0.66 -7.12 -1.83
C THR A 201 0.41 -5.61 -1.84
N ARG A 202 -0.85 -5.16 -1.85
CA ARG A 202 -1.23 -3.74 -1.85
C ARG A 202 -1.85 -3.36 -0.52
N TRP A 203 -1.25 -2.37 0.12
CA TRP A 203 -1.60 -1.95 1.49
C TRP A 203 -3.04 -1.44 1.64
N ASN A 204 -3.59 -0.78 0.62
CA ASN A 204 -4.95 -0.22 0.65
C ASN A 204 -6.03 -1.17 0.12
N SER A 205 -5.68 -2.41 -0.21
CA SER A 205 -6.58 -3.28 -0.96
C SER A 205 -7.80 -3.75 -0.16
N LEU A 206 -7.71 -3.84 1.17
CA LEU A 206 -8.86 -4.10 2.04
C LEU A 206 -9.88 -2.95 1.93
N LEU A 207 -9.43 -1.69 2.07
CA LEU A 207 -10.30 -0.53 1.92
C LEU A 207 -10.94 -0.49 0.53
N ILE A 208 -10.15 -0.69 -0.54
CA ILE A 208 -10.67 -0.71 -1.91
C ILE A 208 -11.74 -1.81 -2.08
N SER A 209 -11.51 -2.98 -1.49
CA SER A 209 -12.43 -4.12 -1.51
C SER A 209 -13.75 -3.78 -0.82
N LEU A 210 -13.69 -3.31 0.43
CA LEU A 210 -14.85 -2.94 1.23
C LEU A 210 -15.62 -1.77 0.60
N ASN A 211 -14.92 -0.73 0.14
CA ASN A 211 -15.53 0.43 -0.52
C ASN A 211 -16.24 0.02 -1.82
N SER A 212 -15.69 -0.94 -2.59
CA SER A 212 -16.36 -1.42 -3.80
C SER A 212 -17.67 -2.14 -3.53
N ILE A 213 -17.80 -2.81 -2.38
CA ILE A 213 -19.07 -3.39 -1.93
C ILE A 213 -20.02 -2.28 -1.50
N LEU A 214 -19.53 -1.32 -0.69
CA LEU A 214 -20.34 -0.21 -0.19
C LEU A 214 -20.96 0.60 -1.34
N ASP A 215 -20.15 0.99 -2.34
CA ASP A 215 -20.58 1.76 -3.51
C ASP A 215 -21.61 1.01 -4.37
N SER A 216 -21.57 -0.32 -4.38
CA SER A 216 -22.44 -1.19 -5.18
C SER A 216 -23.43 -1.99 -4.33
N TYR A 217 -23.66 -1.62 -3.07
CA TYR A 217 -24.38 -2.47 -2.10
C TYR A 217 -25.80 -2.78 -2.57
N ASP A 218 -26.51 -1.74 -3.03
CA ASP A 218 -27.90 -1.87 -3.48
C ASP A 218 -27.96 -2.63 -4.81
N GLU A 219 -27.02 -2.39 -5.73
CA GLU A 219 -26.92 -3.10 -7.01
C GLU A 219 -26.63 -4.60 -6.81
N VAL A 220 -25.70 -4.94 -5.91
CA VAL A 220 -25.41 -6.32 -5.49
C VAL A 220 -26.67 -7.00 -4.95
N THR A 221 -27.42 -6.31 -4.10
CA THR A 221 -28.66 -6.81 -3.51
C THR A 221 -29.72 -7.09 -4.57
N THR A 222 -29.87 -6.18 -5.54
CA THR A 222 -30.77 -6.36 -6.69
C THR A 222 -30.35 -7.52 -7.56
N VAL A 223 -29.06 -7.64 -7.91
CA VAL A 223 -28.53 -8.74 -8.74
C VAL A 223 -28.77 -10.10 -8.07
N LEU A 224 -28.45 -10.24 -6.79
CA LEU A 224 -28.66 -11.48 -6.04
C LEU A 224 -30.16 -11.83 -5.95
N SER A 225 -31.02 -10.85 -5.77
CA SER A 225 -32.47 -11.05 -5.73
C SER A 225 -33.05 -11.49 -7.07
N ARG A 226 -32.61 -10.86 -8.17
CA ARG A 226 -32.98 -11.27 -9.52
C ARG A 226 -32.52 -12.70 -9.81
N PHE A 227 -31.30 -13.06 -9.41
CA PHE A 227 -30.77 -14.40 -9.62
C PHE A 227 -31.52 -15.46 -8.80
N ALA A 228 -31.87 -15.15 -7.56
CA ALA A 228 -32.69 -16.03 -6.70
C ALA A 228 -34.10 -16.27 -7.27
N ASN A 229 -34.69 -15.27 -7.93
CA ASN A 229 -35.99 -15.42 -8.61
C ASN A 229 -35.92 -16.33 -9.84
N ILE A 230 -34.78 -16.33 -10.55
CA ILE A 230 -34.55 -17.17 -11.74
C ILE A 230 -34.19 -18.61 -11.33
N ASN A 231 -33.40 -18.78 -10.26
CA ASN A 231 -32.97 -20.08 -9.78
C ASN A 231 -32.97 -20.13 -8.24
N ARG A 232 -34.09 -20.61 -7.66
CA ARG A 232 -34.26 -20.69 -6.20
C ARG A 232 -33.20 -21.57 -5.51
N GLN A 233 -32.71 -22.62 -6.17
CA GLN A 233 -31.68 -23.51 -5.61
C GLN A 233 -30.29 -22.83 -5.58
N ALA A 234 -30.12 -21.73 -6.32
CA ALA A 234 -28.91 -20.91 -6.31
C ALA A 234 -29.10 -19.60 -5.51
N ASN A 235 -30.06 -19.53 -4.58
CA ASN A 235 -30.25 -18.34 -3.76
C ASN A 235 -29.01 -18.08 -2.88
N LYS A 236 -28.30 -16.99 -3.17
CA LYS A 236 -27.13 -16.52 -2.44
C LYS A 236 -27.33 -15.16 -1.77
N GLN A 237 -28.59 -14.74 -1.54
CA GLN A 237 -28.90 -13.49 -0.84
C GLN A 237 -28.27 -13.41 0.57
N PHE A 238 -28.07 -14.55 1.24
CA PHE A 238 -27.40 -14.57 2.54
C PHE A 238 -25.99 -13.96 2.52
N LEU A 239 -25.30 -13.94 1.37
CA LEU A 239 -23.96 -13.36 1.24
C LEU A 239 -23.95 -11.84 1.48
N VAL A 240 -25.03 -11.13 1.09
CA VAL A 240 -25.14 -9.69 1.34
C VAL A 240 -25.84 -9.39 2.67
N ILE A 241 -26.79 -10.23 3.09
CA ILE A 241 -27.49 -10.08 4.39
C ILE A 241 -26.53 -10.13 5.58
N ARG A 242 -25.45 -10.92 5.47
CA ARG A 242 -24.39 -11.02 6.50
C ARG A 242 -23.41 -9.83 6.51
N ILE A 243 -23.63 -8.84 5.67
CA ILE A 243 -22.82 -7.62 5.61
C ILE A 243 -23.70 -6.47 6.08
N ASP A 244 -23.48 -6.03 7.32
CA ASP A 244 -24.16 -4.85 7.85
C ASP A 244 -23.66 -3.59 7.14
N LYS A 245 -24.55 -2.90 6.41
CA LYS A 245 -24.20 -1.75 5.57
C LYS A 245 -23.63 -0.60 6.40
N THR A 246 -24.14 -0.41 7.62
CA THR A 246 -23.71 0.66 8.53
C THR A 246 -22.29 0.41 9.05
N SER A 247 -22.02 -0.78 9.56
CA SER A 247 -20.69 -1.20 10.04
C SER A 247 -19.66 -1.21 8.90
N LEU A 248 -20.07 -1.60 7.68
CA LEU A 248 -19.24 -1.49 6.49
C LEU A 248 -18.88 -0.03 6.20
N ALA A 249 -19.87 0.87 6.24
CA ALA A 249 -19.66 2.30 6.03
C ALA A 249 -18.74 2.91 7.09
N ASP A 250 -18.92 2.56 8.37
CA ASP A 250 -18.07 3.03 9.46
C ASP A 250 -16.62 2.55 9.32
N LEU A 251 -16.41 1.28 9.00
CA LEU A 251 -15.06 0.75 8.78
C LEU A 251 -14.39 1.39 7.56
N VAL A 252 -15.11 1.53 6.44
CA VAL A 252 -14.60 2.22 5.24
C VAL A 252 -14.22 3.66 5.57
N ARG A 253 -15.09 4.40 6.27
CA ARG A 253 -14.84 5.78 6.69
C ARG A 253 -13.61 5.89 7.60
N PHE A 254 -13.47 4.97 8.54
CA PHE A 254 -12.31 4.91 9.43
C PHE A 254 -11.01 4.64 8.66
N LEU A 255 -11.00 3.66 7.76
CA LEU A 255 -9.83 3.30 6.96
C LEU A 255 -9.42 4.39 5.93
N ARG A 256 -10.37 5.21 5.44
CA ARG A 256 -10.09 6.30 4.50
C ARG A 256 -9.06 7.29 5.03
N ARG A 257 -9.06 7.61 6.34
CA ARG A 257 -8.07 8.54 6.90
C ARG A 257 -6.65 8.01 6.75
N PHE A 258 -6.43 6.71 6.96
CA PHE A 258 -5.12 6.09 6.74
C PHE A 258 -4.73 6.15 5.26
N GLN A 259 -5.68 5.94 4.35
CA GLN A 259 -5.41 6.09 2.92
C GLN A 259 -4.98 7.51 2.55
N THR A 260 -5.69 8.53 3.04
CA THR A 260 -5.34 9.93 2.82
C THR A 260 -3.94 10.24 3.34
N VAL A 261 -3.59 9.79 4.55
CA VAL A 261 -2.27 10.00 5.13
C VAL A 261 -1.18 9.31 4.31
N THR A 262 -1.39 8.04 3.95
CA THR A 262 -0.41 7.30 3.17
C THR A 262 -0.17 7.96 1.81
N LEU A 263 -1.23 8.32 1.07
CA LEU A 263 -1.09 9.01 -0.22
C LEU A 263 -0.38 10.37 -0.08
N LYS A 264 -0.57 11.07 1.05
CA LYS A 264 0.15 12.31 1.35
C LYS A 264 1.64 12.07 1.60
N LEU A 265 2.01 10.99 2.28
CA LEU A 265 3.40 10.64 2.57
C LEU A 265 4.13 9.99 1.38
N GLU A 266 3.39 9.36 0.46
CA GLU A 266 3.90 8.79 -0.80
C GLU A 266 4.20 9.87 -1.87
N GLN A 267 3.84 11.14 -1.64
CA GLN A 267 4.19 12.21 -2.57
C GLN A 267 5.71 12.30 -2.71
N TYR A 268 6.17 12.40 -3.96
CA TYR A 268 7.59 12.43 -4.29
C TYR A 268 8.02 13.72 -4.97
N LEU A 269 7.07 14.53 -5.44
CA LEU A 269 7.36 15.85 -6.04
C LEU A 269 7.37 16.99 -5.00
N GLU A 270 7.05 16.67 -3.75
CA GLU A 270 7.09 17.60 -2.62
C GLU A 270 7.83 16.93 -1.44
N PRO A 271 8.50 17.69 -0.57
CA PRO A 271 9.12 17.11 0.62
C PRO A 271 8.06 16.53 1.56
N THR A 272 8.19 15.27 1.97
CA THR A 272 7.20 14.61 2.85
C THR A 272 7.71 14.21 4.22
N ILE A 273 9.03 14.10 4.41
CA ILE A 273 9.61 13.59 5.67
C ILE A 273 9.21 14.40 6.91
N HIS A 274 9.04 15.72 6.75
CA HIS A 274 8.63 16.63 7.82
C HIS A 274 7.17 16.42 8.26
N LEU A 275 6.35 15.78 7.42
CA LEU A 275 4.94 15.49 7.72
C LEU A 275 4.78 14.22 8.56
N VAL A 276 5.78 13.34 8.61
CA VAL A 276 5.67 12.02 9.25
C VAL A 276 5.27 12.13 10.72
N SER A 277 5.93 12.99 11.49
CA SER A 277 5.61 13.18 12.92
C SER A 277 4.23 13.80 13.13
N PHE A 278 3.85 14.76 12.28
CA PHE A 278 2.54 15.40 12.33
C PHE A 278 1.42 14.39 12.05
N GLU A 279 1.55 13.63 10.97
CA GLU A 279 0.53 12.65 10.59
C GLU A 279 0.49 11.46 11.56
N GLN A 280 1.62 11.05 12.15
CA GLN A 280 1.65 10.05 13.21
C GLN A 280 0.85 10.51 14.44
N SER A 281 1.05 11.77 14.86
CA SER A 281 0.29 12.36 15.97
C SER A 281 -1.20 12.45 15.62
N ALA A 282 -1.53 12.91 14.41
CA ALA A 282 -2.91 13.03 13.94
C ALA A 282 -3.61 11.67 13.85
N LEU A 283 -2.93 10.63 13.36
CA LEU A 283 -3.47 9.26 13.34
C LEU A 283 -3.67 8.71 14.76
N SER A 284 -2.73 8.97 15.67
CA SER A 284 -2.85 8.56 17.08
C SER A 284 -4.05 9.20 17.77
N GLU A 285 -4.34 10.46 17.44
CA GLU A 285 -5.54 11.15 17.91
C GLU A 285 -6.80 10.58 17.27
N TYR A 286 -6.77 10.36 15.96
CA TYR A 286 -7.90 9.79 15.20
C TYR A 286 -8.31 8.39 15.67
N CYS A 287 -7.36 7.62 16.22
CA CYS A 287 -7.59 6.31 16.80
C CYS A 287 -8.11 6.36 18.25
N LYS A 288 -8.47 7.52 18.79
CA LYS A 288 -9.25 7.58 20.04
C LYS A 288 -10.73 7.26 19.73
N PRO A 289 -11.38 6.39 20.53
CA PRO A 289 -12.82 6.19 20.46
C PRO A 289 -13.57 7.52 20.64
N ARG A 290 -14.65 7.69 19.87
CA ARG A 290 -15.53 8.86 19.95
C ARG A 290 -16.88 8.45 20.52
N ASN A 291 -17.28 9.11 21.59
CA ASN A 291 -18.55 8.86 22.26
C ASN A 291 -19.66 9.82 21.80
N GLU A 292 -19.30 10.86 21.04
CA GLU A 292 -20.24 11.88 20.58
C GLU A 292 -20.21 12.00 19.05
N PRO A 293 -21.37 12.25 18.42
CA PRO A 293 -21.42 12.57 17.00
C PRO A 293 -20.79 13.93 16.72
N TYR A 294 -20.32 14.15 15.50
CA TYR A 294 -19.81 15.45 15.06
C TYR A 294 -20.25 15.78 13.64
N ASN A 295 -20.29 17.06 13.30
CA ASN A 295 -20.62 17.52 11.95
C ASN A 295 -19.34 17.65 11.13
N ASP A 296 -19.34 17.02 9.96
CA ASP A 296 -18.28 17.07 8.97
C ASP A 296 -18.81 17.68 7.67
N GLU A 297 -17.92 18.01 6.76
CA GLU A 297 -18.24 18.65 5.49
C GLU A 297 -17.52 17.90 4.36
N ASP A 298 -18.26 17.55 3.31
CA ASP A 298 -17.65 16.89 2.15
C ASP A 298 -16.91 17.90 1.26
N ALA A 299 -16.25 17.41 0.21
CA ALA A 299 -15.49 18.27 -0.72
C ALA A 299 -16.37 19.28 -1.49
N GLU A 300 -17.69 19.10 -1.48
CA GLU A 300 -18.67 19.96 -2.15
C GLU A 300 -19.32 20.96 -1.18
N GLY A 301 -18.95 20.91 0.10
CA GLY A 301 -19.49 21.77 1.14
C GLY A 301 -20.76 21.23 1.81
N ASN A 302 -21.17 19.99 1.51
CA ASN A 302 -22.36 19.41 2.12
C ASN A 302 -22.04 18.96 3.54
N LYS A 303 -22.81 19.48 4.50
CA LYS A 303 -22.68 19.11 5.91
C LYS A 303 -23.38 17.79 6.19
N PHE A 304 -22.69 16.90 6.89
CA PHE A 304 -23.26 15.64 7.36
C PHE A 304 -22.81 15.33 8.78
N THR A 305 -23.66 14.62 9.52
CA THR A 305 -23.33 14.21 10.88
C THR A 305 -22.72 12.81 10.86
N ILE A 306 -21.53 12.70 11.42
CA ILE A 306 -20.89 11.44 11.71
C ILE A 306 -21.39 10.95 13.07
N PRO A 307 -21.90 9.71 13.19
CA PRO A 307 -22.28 9.13 14.46
C PRO A 307 -21.06 8.88 15.36
N SER A 308 -21.32 8.72 16.66
CA SER A 308 -20.35 8.15 17.60
C SER A 308 -19.88 6.77 17.13
N ASP A 309 -18.70 6.34 17.58
CA ASP A 309 -18.21 5.03 17.23
C ASP A 309 -19.07 3.93 17.88
N ASN A 310 -19.42 2.90 17.11
CA ASN A 310 -19.97 1.67 17.68
C ASN A 310 -18.86 0.87 18.41
N ASP A 311 -19.26 -0.13 19.20
CA ASP A 311 -18.34 -0.90 20.05
C ASP A 311 -17.20 -1.55 19.25
N ASP A 312 -17.50 -2.14 18.08
CA ASP A 312 -16.50 -2.76 17.21
C ASP A 312 -15.47 -1.73 16.69
N ILE A 313 -15.94 -0.56 16.23
CA ILE A 313 -15.06 0.50 15.74
C ILE A 313 -14.23 1.10 16.86
N ALA A 314 -14.82 1.29 18.05
CA ALA A 314 -14.09 1.74 19.24
C ALA A 314 -12.97 0.76 19.62
N ALA A 315 -13.27 -0.54 19.62
CA ALA A 315 -12.29 -1.59 19.89
C ALA A 315 -11.16 -1.61 18.84
N ILE A 316 -11.51 -1.57 17.56
CA ILE A 316 -10.52 -1.52 16.45
C ILE A 316 -9.63 -0.28 16.53
N LYS A 317 -10.20 0.87 16.86
CA LYS A 317 -9.45 2.11 17.07
C LYS A 317 -8.42 1.98 18.19
N MET A 318 -8.81 1.41 19.33
CA MET A 318 -7.89 1.16 20.44
C MET A 318 -6.77 0.21 20.02
N LEU A 319 -7.10 -0.91 19.37
CA LEU A 319 -6.11 -1.87 18.87
C LEU A 319 -5.11 -1.23 17.91
N ILE A 320 -5.58 -0.45 16.94
CA ILE A 320 -4.70 0.23 15.98
C ILE A 320 -3.83 1.27 16.68
N LYS A 321 -4.37 1.99 17.67
CA LYS A 321 -3.58 2.94 18.46
C LYS A 321 -2.45 2.26 19.21
N ASP A 322 -2.69 1.09 19.78
CA ASP A 322 -1.67 0.33 20.50
C ASP A 322 -0.62 -0.21 19.52
N VAL A 323 -1.04 -0.77 18.39
CA VAL A 323 -0.11 -1.23 17.33
C VAL A 323 0.70 -0.07 16.73
N LEU A 324 0.11 1.13 16.58
CA LEU A 324 0.81 2.35 16.15
C LEU A 324 1.92 2.77 17.12
N ARG A 325 1.77 2.51 18.42
CA ARG A 325 2.78 2.82 19.44
C ARG A 325 3.90 1.80 19.49
N GLU A 326 3.61 0.55 19.16
CA GLU A 326 4.61 -0.53 19.11
C GLU A 326 5.53 -0.48 17.88
N LYS A 327 5.10 0.17 16.80
CA LYS A 327 5.73 0.10 15.47
C LYS A 327 6.53 1.33 15.09
#